data_AF-A0A9D6FKT6-F1
#
_entry.id   AF-A0A9D6FKT6-F1
#
_cell.length_a   1.000
_cell.length_b   1.000
_cell.length_c   1.000
_cell.angle_alpha   90.00
_cell.angle_beta   90.00
_cell.angle_gamma   90.00
#
_symmetry.space_group_name_H-M   'P 1'
#
loop_
_entity.id
_entity.type
_entity.pdbx_description
1 polymer ?
#
loop_
_entity_poly.entity_id
_entity_poly.type
_entity_poly.pdbx_seq_one_letter_code
_entity_poly.pdbx_strand_id
1 'polypeptide(L)'
;MKTRKRPYPYATLEELSNTVLHHHAVDAIPFVPALMEGLDARPWQDPREFFRFPTSRQWCEAVRRLAAELGANPQVGQISLEPRVQAFIIYAWNEYGVGGILAPTRGDKYMKLVQLRRAIGR
;
A
#
# COMPACT_ATOMS: atom_id res chain seq x y z
N MET A 1 14.20 -15.54 27.69
CA MET A 1 13.31 -15.95 26.58
C MET A 1 12.78 -14.67 25.92
N LYS A 2 13.23 -14.31 24.70
CA LYS A 2 12.73 -13.09 24.03
C LYS A 2 11.24 -13.29 23.70
N THR A 3 10.37 -12.43 24.21
CA THR A 3 8.94 -12.44 23.90
C THR A 3 8.76 -12.29 22.39
N ARG A 4 8.18 -13.29 21.74
CA ARG A 4 7.94 -13.27 20.29
C ARG A 4 6.86 -12.23 20.01
N LYS A 5 7.24 -11.07 19.45
CA LYS A 5 6.28 -10.05 19.00
C LYS A 5 5.24 -10.71 18.07
N ARG A 6 3.98 -10.31 18.16
CA ARG A 6 2.92 -10.74 17.23
C ARG A 6 2.81 -9.71 16.09
N PRO A 7 2.48 -10.14 14.85
CA PRO A 7 2.31 -9.20 13.76
C PRO A 7 1.08 -8.33 14.00
N TYR A 8 1.19 -7.03 13.69
CA TYR A 8 0.04 -6.13 13.65
C TYR A 8 -0.92 -6.51 12.51
N PRO A 9 -2.21 -6.17 12.58
CA PRO A 9 -3.13 -6.34 11.47
C PRO A 9 -2.71 -5.53 10.23
N TYR A 10 -3.00 -6.03 9.03
CA TYR A 10 -2.78 -5.28 7.79
C TYR A 10 -3.48 -3.91 7.79
N ALA A 11 -4.69 -3.83 8.37
CA ALA A 11 -5.45 -2.59 8.45
C ALA A 11 -4.68 -1.46 9.15
N THR A 12 -3.81 -1.78 10.11
CA THR A 12 -2.94 -0.78 10.75
C THR A 12 -1.89 -0.24 9.78
N LEU A 13 -1.33 -1.08 8.91
CA LEU A 13 -0.38 -0.63 7.88
C LEU A 13 -1.07 0.25 6.84
N GLU A 14 -2.27 -0.14 6.43
CA GLU A 14 -3.10 0.64 5.52
C GLU A 14 -3.47 2.02 6.10
N GLU A 15 -3.86 2.07 7.38
CA GLU A 15 -4.18 3.30 8.09
C GLU A 15 -2.99 4.26 8.15
N LEU A 16 -1.77 3.74 8.30
CA LEU A 16 -0.55 4.55 8.21
C LEU A 16 -0.39 5.19 6.82
N SER A 17 -0.60 4.43 5.74
CA SER A 17 -0.59 4.98 4.38
C SER A 17 -1.65 6.07 4.19
N ASN A 18 -2.87 5.87 4.70
CA ASN A 18 -3.95 6.86 4.60
C ASN A 18 -3.68 8.11 5.43
N THR A 19 -3.15 7.96 6.65
CA THR A 19 -2.78 9.08 7.51
C THR A 19 -1.76 9.99 6.83
N VAL A 20 -0.74 9.39 6.20
CA VAL A 20 0.26 10.14 5.44
C VAL A 20 -0.38 10.86 4.26
N LEU A 21 -1.26 10.19 3.52
CA LEU A 21 -2.01 10.81 2.42
C LEU A 21 -2.80 12.03 2.90
N HIS A 22 -3.60 11.90 3.95
CA HIS A 22 -4.46 12.99 4.46
C HIS A 22 -3.64 14.15 5.03
N HIS A 23 -2.52 13.86 5.68
CA HIS A 23 -1.59 14.90 6.15
C HIS A 23 -1.07 15.75 4.99
N HIS A 24 -0.72 15.13 3.86
CA HIS A 24 -0.14 15.82 2.71
C HIS A 24 -1.19 16.32 1.69
N ALA A 25 -2.49 16.04 1.89
CA ALA A 25 -3.55 16.47 0.98
C ALA A 25 -3.74 18.00 0.94
N VAL A 26 -3.23 18.71 1.95
CA VAL A 26 -3.33 20.18 2.10
C VAL A 26 -2.02 20.90 1.80
N ASP A 27 -0.99 20.17 1.39
CA ASP A 27 0.31 20.76 1.10
C ASP A 27 0.27 21.61 -0.18
N ALA A 28 1.16 22.60 -0.25
CA ALA A 28 1.31 23.44 -1.44
C ALA A 28 1.96 22.70 -2.63
N ILE A 29 2.69 21.62 -2.35
CA ILE A 29 3.34 20.78 -3.37
C ILE A 29 2.54 19.48 -3.48
N PRO A 30 2.13 19.07 -4.68
CA PRO A 30 1.41 17.81 -4.88
C PRO A 30 2.16 16.61 -4.29
N PHE A 31 1.42 15.74 -3.61
CA PHE A 31 1.96 14.56 -2.96
C PHE A 31 1.52 13.29 -3.69
N VAL A 32 2.47 12.46 -4.11
CA VAL A 32 2.16 11.15 -4.71
C VAL A 32 2.09 10.08 -3.61
N PRO A 33 0.90 9.55 -3.28
CA PRO A 33 0.76 8.62 -2.17
C PRO A 33 1.34 7.26 -2.49
N ALA A 34 1.84 6.58 -1.46
CA ALA A 34 2.30 5.20 -1.53
C ALA A 34 1.40 4.29 -0.68
N LEU A 35 0.95 3.19 -1.28
CA LEU A 35 0.25 2.12 -0.59
C LEU A 35 1.18 0.93 -0.37
N MET A 36 1.27 0.48 0.87
CA MET A 36 2.03 -0.71 1.23
C MET A 36 1.11 -1.93 1.21
N GLU A 37 1.50 -2.98 0.49
CA GLU A 37 0.81 -4.27 0.59
C GLU A 37 1.29 -5.10 1.78
N GLY A 38 2.45 -4.76 2.37
CA GLY A 38 3.12 -5.56 3.37
C GLY A 38 4.36 -4.86 3.93
N LEU A 39 4.72 -5.26 5.15
CA LEU A 39 5.94 -4.86 5.84
C LEU A 39 6.26 -5.95 6.87
N ASP A 40 7.22 -6.81 6.53
CA ASP A 40 7.67 -7.93 7.35
C ASP A 40 9.15 -8.22 7.07
N ALA A 41 10.02 -7.44 7.73
CA ALA A 41 11.46 -7.55 7.61
C ALA A 41 12.09 -8.64 8.52
N ARG A 42 11.28 -9.57 9.05
CA ARG A 42 11.77 -10.69 9.87
C ARG A 42 12.80 -11.59 9.18
N PRO A 43 12.77 -11.82 7.85
CA PRO A 43 13.84 -12.55 7.16
C PRO A 43 15.23 -11.93 7.34
N TRP A 44 15.30 -10.61 7.59
CA TRP A 44 16.53 -9.87 7.85
C TRP A 44 16.83 -9.68 9.34
N GLN A 45 16.08 -10.33 10.23
CA GLN A 45 16.21 -10.18 11.69
C GLN A 45 16.00 -8.74 12.17
N ASP A 46 15.26 -7.94 11.40
CA ASP A 46 14.95 -6.56 11.76
C ASP A 46 14.02 -6.51 12.98
N PRO A 47 14.34 -5.73 14.04
CA PRO A 47 13.56 -5.68 15.27
C PRO A 47 12.30 -4.79 15.19
N ARG A 48 12.14 -4.03 14.10
CA ARG A 48 11.01 -3.13 13.87
C ARG A 48 9.68 -3.87 13.76
N GLU A 49 8.60 -3.09 13.78
CA GLU A 49 7.23 -3.57 13.65
C GLU A 49 7.03 -4.31 12.31
N PHE A 50 6.19 -5.34 12.36
CA PHE A 50 5.83 -6.13 11.20
C PHE A 50 4.33 -6.44 11.22
N PHE A 51 3.78 -6.62 10.04
CA PHE A 51 2.35 -6.65 9.79
C PHE A 51 1.97 -7.96 9.11
N ARG A 52 0.73 -8.41 9.33
CA ARG A 52 0.17 -9.51 8.54
C ARG A 52 -0.02 -9.03 7.11
N PHE A 53 0.26 -9.92 6.15
CA PHE A 53 -0.14 -9.70 4.77
C PHE A 53 -1.67 -9.61 4.64
N PRO A 54 -2.18 -8.84 3.67
CA PRO A 54 -3.60 -8.64 3.47
C PRO A 54 -4.26 -9.91 2.97
N THR A 55 -5.51 -10.11 3.36
CA THR A 55 -6.42 -10.98 2.61
C THR A 55 -6.74 -10.37 1.25
N SER A 56 -7.24 -11.19 0.33
CA SER A 56 -7.73 -10.73 -0.97
C SER A 56 -8.77 -9.60 -0.86
N ARG A 57 -9.64 -9.64 0.15
CA ARG A 57 -10.65 -8.60 0.36
C ARG A 57 -10.01 -7.31 0.83
N GLN A 58 -9.16 -7.37 1.85
CA GLN A 58 -8.46 -6.21 2.40
C GLN A 58 -7.63 -5.48 1.34
N TRP A 59 -6.88 -6.23 0.52
CA TRP A 59 -6.09 -5.63 -0.54
C TRP A 59 -6.95 -4.93 -1.60
N CYS A 60 -8.03 -5.58 -2.05
CA CYS A 60 -8.96 -4.98 -3.01
C CYS A 60 -9.61 -3.69 -2.48
N GLU A 61 -10.04 -3.71 -1.21
CA GLU A 61 -10.64 -2.55 -0.56
C GLU A 61 -9.63 -1.41 -0.34
N ALA A 62 -8.39 -1.71 0.05
CA ALA A 62 -7.33 -0.72 0.22
C ALA A 62 -7.02 0.03 -1.09
N VAL A 63 -6.90 -0.71 -2.19
CA VAL A 63 -6.71 -0.12 -3.52
C VAL A 63 -7.91 0.75 -3.93
N ARG A 64 -9.14 0.30 -3.67
CA ARG A 64 -10.35 1.10 -3.96
C ARG A 64 -10.41 2.38 -3.14
N ARG A 65 -10.06 2.32 -1.85
CA ARG A 65 -10.01 3.49 -0.98
C ARG A 65 -9.00 4.51 -1.50
N LEU A 66 -7.77 4.07 -1.82
CA LEU A 66 -6.78 4.96 -2.42
C LEU A 66 -7.27 5.59 -3.74
N ALA A 67 -7.88 4.80 -4.63
CA ALA A 67 -8.43 5.33 -5.87
C ALA A 67 -9.53 6.37 -5.64
N ALA A 68 -10.37 6.17 -4.63
CA ALA A 68 -11.38 7.15 -4.22
C ALA A 68 -10.74 8.43 -3.67
N GLU A 69 -9.69 8.31 -2.85
CA GLU A 69 -8.94 9.47 -2.31
C GLU A 69 -8.29 10.30 -3.42
N LEU A 70 -7.73 9.66 -4.45
CA LEU A 70 -7.23 10.35 -5.64
C LEU A 70 -8.34 11.13 -6.35
N GLY A 71 -9.53 10.52 -6.51
CA GLY A 71 -10.68 11.19 -7.12
C GLY A 71 -11.19 12.39 -6.32
N ALA A 72 -11.16 12.30 -4.98
CA ALA A 72 -11.68 13.31 -4.07
C ALA A 72 -10.72 14.48 -3.84
N ASN A 73 -9.40 14.25 -3.86
CA ASN A 73 -8.39 15.24 -3.49
C ASN A 73 -7.53 15.61 -4.71
N PRO A 74 -7.68 16.81 -5.30
CA PRO A 74 -6.94 17.19 -6.50
C PRO A 74 -5.43 17.31 -6.29
N GLN A 75 -4.97 17.65 -5.07
CA GLN A 75 -3.55 17.73 -4.72
C GLN A 75 -2.87 16.37 -4.55
N VAL A 76 -3.66 15.31 -4.32
CA VAL A 76 -3.13 13.97 -4.09
C VAL A 76 -2.95 13.25 -5.43
N GLY A 77 -1.75 12.71 -5.60
CA GLY A 77 -1.32 11.97 -6.77
C GLY A 77 -1.12 12.81 -8.02
N GLN A 78 -1.31 14.13 -7.95
CA GLN A 78 -1.22 14.98 -9.14
C GLN A 78 0.23 15.05 -9.65
N ILE A 79 0.45 14.55 -10.87
CA ILE A 79 1.75 14.58 -11.55
C ILE A 79 1.75 15.47 -12.80
N SER A 80 0.57 15.90 -13.26
CA SER A 80 0.39 16.84 -14.36
C SER A 80 -0.90 17.64 -14.18
N LEU A 81 -0.86 18.94 -14.51
CA LEU A 81 -2.03 19.83 -14.53
C LEU A 81 -2.83 19.69 -15.83
N GLU A 82 -2.15 19.64 -16.97
CA GLU A 82 -2.77 19.59 -18.31
C GLU A 82 -1.99 18.63 -19.24
N PRO A 83 -2.56 17.46 -19.60
CA PRO A 83 -3.80 16.91 -19.06
C PRO A 83 -3.67 16.63 -17.55
N ARG A 84 -4.78 16.64 -16.84
CA ARG A 84 -4.81 16.23 -15.43
C ARG A 84 -4.47 14.75 -15.34
N VAL A 85 -3.33 14.43 -14.74
CA VAL A 85 -2.90 13.04 -14.51
C VAL A 85 -2.64 12.83 -13.03
N GLN A 86 -3.23 11.76 -12.50
CA GLN A 86 -3.00 11.31 -11.13
C GLN A 86 -2.32 9.95 -11.11
N ALA A 87 -1.41 9.78 -10.17
CA ALA A 87 -0.65 8.56 -9.94
C ALA A 87 -0.54 8.25 -8.45
N PHE A 88 -0.24 7.00 -8.16
CA PHE A 88 0.13 6.53 -6.84
C PHE A 88 1.18 5.43 -6.98
N ILE A 89 1.85 5.13 -5.88
CA ILE A 89 2.90 4.11 -5.81
C ILE A 89 2.37 2.92 -5.03
N ILE A 90 2.69 1.70 -5.47
CA ILE A 90 2.56 0.50 -4.63
C ILE A 90 3.97 0.08 -4.24
N TYR A 91 4.26 0.14 -2.95
CA TYR A 91 5.50 -0.39 -2.39
C TYR A 91 5.30 -1.86 -2.02
N ALA A 92 6.00 -2.82 -2.63
CA ALA A 92 6.92 -2.74 -3.77
C ALA A 92 6.71 -3.96 -4.69
N TRP A 93 7.40 -4.02 -5.83
CA TRP A 93 7.29 -5.20 -6.71
C TRP A 93 7.79 -6.47 -6.02
N ASN A 94 9.00 -6.46 -5.45
CA ASN A 94 9.71 -7.67 -5.02
C ASN A 94 10.69 -7.46 -3.85
N GLU A 95 10.38 -6.58 -2.92
CA GLU A 95 11.16 -6.36 -1.69
C GLU A 95 10.93 -7.51 -0.69
N TYR A 96 11.27 -8.73 -1.08
CA TYR A 96 11.00 -9.97 -0.32
C TYR A 96 11.61 -9.96 1.08
N GLY A 97 12.76 -9.30 1.25
CA GLY A 97 13.45 -9.20 2.53
C GLY A 97 12.80 -8.22 3.51
N VAL A 98 12.04 -7.25 3.01
CA VAL A 98 11.31 -6.22 3.79
C VAL A 98 9.82 -6.55 3.88
N GLY A 99 9.34 -7.53 3.10
CA GLY A 99 7.94 -7.92 3.03
C GLY A 99 7.09 -7.06 2.09
N GLY A 100 7.74 -6.28 1.20
CA GLY A 100 7.10 -5.49 0.14
C GLY A 100 6.90 -6.31 -1.15
N ILE A 101 5.84 -7.11 -1.28
CA ILE A 101 5.73 -8.17 -2.31
C ILE A 101 4.44 -8.07 -3.14
N LEU A 102 4.40 -7.23 -4.17
CA LEU A 102 3.31 -7.23 -5.16
C LEU A 102 3.42 -8.41 -6.15
N ALA A 103 4.65 -8.84 -6.43
CA ALA A 103 4.94 -9.90 -7.40
C ALA A 103 4.25 -11.23 -7.04
N PRO A 104 3.87 -12.05 -8.04
CA PRO A 104 3.29 -13.35 -7.80
C PRO A 104 4.20 -14.26 -6.96
N THR A 105 3.61 -14.94 -5.97
CA THR A 105 4.34 -15.91 -5.13
C THR A 105 3.74 -17.31 -5.26
N ARG A 106 4.45 -18.32 -4.77
CA ARG A 106 3.92 -19.70 -4.72
C ARG A 106 2.63 -19.78 -3.90
N GLY A 107 2.53 -19.00 -2.81
CA GLY A 107 1.39 -18.98 -1.89
C GLY A 107 0.22 -18.14 -2.41
N ASP A 108 0.48 -16.86 -2.73
CA ASP A 108 -0.58 -15.92 -3.14
C ASP A 108 -0.93 -16.01 -4.63
N LYS A 109 -0.15 -16.74 -5.44
CA LYS A 109 -0.28 -16.78 -6.90
C LYS A 109 -0.36 -15.34 -7.44
N TYR A 110 -1.36 -15.04 -8.27
CA TYR A 110 -1.60 -13.71 -8.84
C TYR A 110 -2.59 -12.87 -8.02
N MET A 111 -2.90 -13.24 -6.76
CA MET A 111 -3.98 -12.62 -5.98
C MET A 111 -3.91 -11.09 -5.99
N LYS A 112 -2.74 -10.51 -5.69
CA LYS A 112 -2.59 -9.05 -5.59
C LYS A 112 -2.82 -8.34 -6.93
N LEU A 113 -2.31 -8.90 -8.03
CA LEU A 113 -2.53 -8.35 -9.37
C LEU A 113 -3.98 -8.49 -9.83
N VAL A 114 -4.61 -9.64 -9.55
CA VAL A 114 -6.03 -9.87 -9.87
C VAL A 114 -6.92 -8.89 -9.11
N GLN A 115 -6.66 -8.66 -7.82
CA GLN A 115 -7.44 -7.69 -7.05
C GLN A 115 -7.14 -6.25 -7.44
N LEU A 116 -5.89 -5.90 -7.77
CA LEU A 116 -5.53 -4.60 -8.33
C LEU A 116 -6.35 -4.32 -9.61
N ARG A 117 -6.37 -5.30 -10.54
CA ARG A 117 -7.21 -5.21 -11.74
C ARG A 117 -8.71 -5.11 -11.41
N ARG A 118 -9.21 -5.85 -10.42
CA ARG A 118 -10.64 -5.75 -10.01
C ARG A 118 -10.99 -4.43 -9.33
N ALA A 119 -10.03 -3.78 -8.69
CA ALA A 119 -10.22 -2.54 -7.98
C ALA A 119 -10.23 -1.34 -8.93
N ILE A 120 -9.30 -1.29 -9.88
CA ILE A 120 -9.05 -0.11 -10.73
C ILE A 120 -8.83 -0.43 -12.22
N GLY A 121 -8.81 -1.70 -12.61
CA GLY A 121 -8.69 -2.11 -14.00
C GLY A 121 -10.00 -1.90 -14.75
N ARG A 122 -9.90 -1.29 -15.93
CA ARG A 122 -11.00 -1.16 -16.90
C ARG A 122 -11.20 -2.46 -17.66
#